data_AF-A0A5S4GZU1-F1
#
_entry.id   AF-A0A5S4GZU1-F1
#
_cell.length_a   1.000
_cell.length_b   1.000
_cell.length_c   1.000
_cell.angle_alpha   90.00
_cell.angle_beta   90.00
_cell.angle_gamma   90.00
#
_symmetry.space_group_name_H-M   'P 1'
#
loop_
_entity.id
_entity.type
_entity.pdbx_description
1 polymer ?
#
loop_
_entity_poly.entity_id
_entity_poly.type
_entity_poly.pdbx_seq_one_letter_code
_entity_poly.pdbx_strand_id
1 'polypeptide(L)'
;MKLRHSFATLLLAGTVGAGLAGAPAAQASAPPAAEGTSTPAAAAYQYATGKVISRHRLAIRTKPTTHSKRVGWLQPGQRFFIKCWTRGQKIRNTRVWYRLGYSSPKNYVSGAYVRIVKGKVHRC
;
A
#
# COMPACT_ATOMS: atom_id res chain seq x y z
N MET A 1 -9.39 15.06 -25.80
CA MET A 1 -10.15 14.12 -26.66
C MET A 1 -10.12 12.74 -26.01
N LYS A 2 -11.30 12.15 -25.75
CA LYS A 2 -11.50 10.82 -25.14
C LYS A 2 -11.44 9.74 -26.24
N LEU A 3 -10.78 8.61 -25.99
CA LEU A 3 -10.74 7.43 -26.88
C LEU A 3 -10.94 6.18 -26.00
N ARG A 4 -12.18 5.70 -25.77
CA ARG A 4 -12.96 4.69 -26.55
C ARG A 4 -12.15 3.39 -26.76
N HIS A 5 -12.17 2.43 -25.82
CA HIS A 5 -13.06 1.25 -25.71
C HIS A 5 -13.11 0.35 -26.95
N SER A 6 -12.62 -0.89 -26.82
CA SER A 6 -13.04 -2.04 -27.65
C SER A 6 -13.05 -3.31 -26.79
N PHE A 7 -14.25 -3.81 -26.51
CA PHE A 7 -14.52 -5.18 -26.08
C PHE A 7 -14.63 -6.04 -27.35
N ALA A 8 -14.01 -7.22 -27.36
CA ALA A 8 -14.16 -8.19 -28.44
C ALA A 8 -14.68 -9.52 -27.86
N THR A 9 -15.98 -9.73 -28.05
CA THR A 9 -16.71 -10.99 -27.92
C THR A 9 -16.41 -11.90 -29.11
N LEU A 10 -16.16 -13.19 -28.86
CA LEU A 10 -16.22 -14.23 -29.88
C LEU A 10 -17.05 -15.39 -29.32
N LEU A 11 -18.27 -15.51 -29.86
CA LEU A 11 -19.16 -16.65 -29.76
C LEU A 11 -18.88 -17.57 -30.95
N LEU A 12 -18.81 -18.88 -30.73
CA LEU A 12 -19.09 -19.89 -31.75
C LEU A 12 -19.78 -21.08 -31.07
N ALA A 13 -21.01 -21.30 -31.51
CA ALA A 13 -21.90 -22.40 -31.13
C ALA A 13 -21.66 -23.64 -32.01
N GLY A 14 -21.97 -24.82 -31.48
CA GLY A 14 -22.05 -26.06 -32.26
C GLY A 14 -22.60 -27.22 -31.41
N THR A 15 -23.85 -27.59 -31.66
CA THR A 15 -24.61 -28.75 -31.14
C THR A 15 -24.19 -30.04 -31.91
N VAL A 16 -24.33 -31.30 -31.48
CA VAL A 16 -25.48 -32.14 -31.09
C VAL A 16 -24.94 -33.51 -30.61
N GLY A 17 -25.62 -34.23 -29.70
CA GLY A 17 -25.43 -35.69 -29.54
C GLY A 17 -26.19 -36.32 -28.37
N ALA A 18 -27.20 -37.14 -28.67
CA ALA A 18 -28.05 -37.88 -27.72
C ALA A 18 -27.47 -39.26 -27.34
N GLY A 19 -27.72 -39.74 -26.11
CA GLY A 19 -27.43 -41.12 -25.69
C GLY A 19 -27.96 -41.44 -24.29
N LEU A 20 -28.69 -42.56 -24.16
CA LEU A 20 -29.36 -43.08 -22.96
C LEU A 20 -28.46 -44.03 -22.12
N ALA A 21 -28.74 -44.05 -20.82
CA ALA A 21 -28.55 -45.13 -19.83
C ALA A 21 -27.13 -45.60 -19.41
N GLY A 22 -26.88 -45.54 -18.09
CA GLY A 22 -25.82 -46.30 -17.41
C GLY A 22 -25.31 -45.64 -16.12
N ALA A 23 -25.84 -46.04 -14.95
CA ALA A 23 -25.11 -45.95 -13.67
C ALA A 23 -24.18 -47.19 -13.58
N PRO A 24 -22.99 -47.18 -12.93
CA PRO A 24 -22.78 -46.67 -11.57
C PRO A 24 -21.36 -46.12 -11.26
N ALA A 25 -21.13 -45.93 -9.95
CA ALA A 25 -19.86 -45.94 -9.21
C ALA A 25 -19.09 -44.62 -9.04
N ALA A 26 -19.17 -44.13 -7.81
CA ALA A 26 -18.31 -43.12 -7.21
C ALA A 26 -16.82 -43.45 -7.37
N GLN A 27 -16.05 -42.49 -7.88
CA GLN A 27 -14.63 -42.34 -7.58
C GLN A 27 -14.36 -40.88 -7.28
N ALA A 28 -14.53 -40.55 -5.99
CA ALA A 28 -13.97 -39.34 -5.43
C ALA A 28 -12.45 -39.46 -5.48
N SER A 29 -11.87 -38.92 -6.56
CA SER A 29 -10.43 -38.66 -6.59
C SER A 29 -10.16 -37.57 -5.56
N ALA A 30 -9.49 -37.94 -4.47
CA ALA A 30 -9.03 -36.98 -3.48
C ALA A 30 -8.24 -35.86 -4.18
N PRO A 31 -8.52 -34.57 -3.92
CA PRO A 31 -7.67 -33.50 -4.42
C PRO A 31 -6.24 -33.75 -3.88
N PRO A 32 -5.20 -33.56 -4.70
CA PRO A 32 -3.83 -33.69 -4.22
C PRO A 32 -3.65 -32.74 -3.04
N ALA A 33 -3.14 -33.30 -1.94
CA ALA A 33 -2.77 -32.58 -0.74
C ALA A 33 -1.97 -31.35 -1.16
N ALA A 34 -2.55 -30.18 -0.93
CA ALA A 34 -1.85 -28.92 -1.06
C ALA A 34 -0.70 -28.97 -0.07
N GLU A 35 0.51 -29.23 -0.59
CA GLU A 35 1.75 -29.00 0.13
C GLU A 35 1.73 -27.54 0.56
N GLY A 36 1.45 -27.35 1.85
CA GLY A 36 1.40 -26.06 2.50
C GLY A 36 2.78 -25.44 2.50
N THR A 37 3.16 -24.83 1.38
CA THR A 37 4.14 -23.75 1.37
C THR A 37 3.53 -22.67 2.26
N SER A 38 3.96 -22.67 3.51
CA SER A 38 3.68 -21.63 4.48
C SER A 38 4.40 -20.39 3.97
N THR A 39 3.78 -19.73 3.00
CA THR A 39 4.11 -18.37 2.60
C THR A 39 4.04 -17.58 3.89
N PRO A 40 5.13 -16.95 4.37
CA PRO A 40 5.06 -16.16 5.58
C PRO A 40 3.94 -15.17 5.38
N ALA A 41 2.87 -15.32 6.17
CA ALA A 41 1.72 -14.44 6.16
C ALA A 41 2.28 -13.03 6.21
N ALA A 42 2.12 -12.29 5.11
CA ALA A 42 2.69 -10.97 4.94
C ALA A 42 2.37 -10.19 6.20
N ALA A 43 3.39 -9.95 7.04
CA ALA A 43 3.19 -9.29 8.31
C ALA A 43 2.51 -7.97 7.99
N ALA A 44 1.22 -7.86 8.35
CA ALA A 44 0.44 -6.68 8.06
C ALA A 44 1.11 -5.54 8.82
N TYR A 45 1.94 -4.76 8.12
CA TYR A 45 2.66 -3.66 8.73
C TYR A 45 1.64 -2.63 9.17
N GLN A 46 1.25 -2.72 10.44
CA GLN A 46 0.32 -1.77 11.02
C GLN A 46 1.00 -0.40 11.02
N TYR A 47 0.39 0.51 10.28
CA TYR A 47 0.90 1.85 10.12
C TYR A 47 0.95 2.59 11.45
N ALA A 48 2.09 3.22 11.71
CA ALA A 48 2.12 4.22 12.75
C ALA A 48 1.30 5.45 12.33
N THR A 49 0.64 6.09 13.27
CA THR A 49 -0.07 7.35 13.04
C THR A 49 0.73 8.50 13.63
N GLY A 50 1.02 9.50 12.80
CA GLY A 50 1.59 10.78 13.21
C GLY A 50 0.52 11.86 13.38
N LYS A 51 0.79 12.85 14.22
CA LYS A 51 0.04 14.11 14.34
C LYS A 51 0.99 15.28 14.14
N VAL A 52 0.60 16.26 13.33
CA VAL A 52 1.36 17.51 13.15
C VAL A 52 1.25 18.35 14.42
N ILE A 53 2.41 18.70 15.00
CA ILE A 53 2.50 19.52 16.23
C ILE A 53 3.04 20.93 15.96
N SER A 54 3.32 21.28 14.71
CA SER A 54 3.70 22.64 14.31
C SER A 54 2.52 23.60 14.39
N ARG A 55 2.77 24.86 14.77
CA ARG A 55 1.79 25.96 14.70
C ARG A 55 1.40 26.34 13.27
N HIS A 56 2.33 26.14 12.32
CA HIS A 56 2.12 26.40 10.90
C HIS A 56 2.03 25.11 10.10
N ARG A 57 1.54 25.22 8.85
CA ARG A 57 1.46 24.12 7.90
C ARG A 57 2.81 23.44 7.72
N LEU A 58 2.82 22.11 7.74
CA LEU A 58 4.03 21.29 7.58
C LEU A 58 4.20 20.88 6.12
N ALA A 59 5.34 21.25 5.51
CA ALA A 59 5.61 20.96 4.11
C ALA A 59 5.84 19.46 3.85
N ILE A 60 5.17 18.93 2.83
CA ILE A 60 5.42 17.60 2.27
C ILE A 60 6.43 17.73 1.14
N ARG A 61 7.48 16.92 1.16
CA ARG A 61 8.65 17.04 0.29
C ARG A 61 8.99 15.75 -0.45
N THR A 62 9.56 15.85 -1.64
CA THR A 62 9.92 14.68 -2.46
C THR A 62 11.16 13.93 -1.98
N LYS A 63 12.04 14.59 -1.20
CA LYS A 63 13.21 13.98 -0.56
C LYS A 63 13.30 14.44 0.90
N PRO A 64 14.04 13.73 1.78
CA PRO A 64 14.18 14.10 3.20
C PRO A 64 15.14 15.29 3.42
N THR A 65 14.87 16.41 2.73
CA THR A 65 15.62 17.67 2.78
C THR A 65 14.72 18.84 2.38
N THR A 66 14.96 20.01 2.97
CA THR A 66 14.28 21.27 2.63
C THR A 66 14.64 21.84 1.27
N HIS A 67 15.71 21.36 0.63
CA HIS A 67 16.10 21.77 -0.72
C HIS A 67 15.28 21.06 -1.81
N SER A 68 14.54 20.01 -1.45
CA SER A 68 13.71 19.28 -2.41
C SER A 68 12.35 19.94 -2.66
N LYS A 69 11.77 19.64 -3.82
CA LYS A 69 10.46 20.12 -4.24
C LYS A 69 9.41 19.85 -3.15
N ARG A 70 8.66 20.89 -2.81
CA ARG A 70 7.47 20.79 -1.98
C ARG A 70 6.28 20.36 -2.86
N VAL A 71 5.59 19.31 -2.45
CA VAL A 71 4.46 18.73 -3.19
C VAL A 71 3.12 18.94 -2.50
N GLY A 72 3.14 19.46 -1.27
CA GLY A 72 1.93 19.73 -0.52
C GLY A 72 2.20 20.17 0.90
N TRP A 73 1.14 20.12 1.69
CA TRP A 73 1.14 20.58 3.08
C TRP A 73 0.24 19.69 3.94
N LEU A 74 0.64 19.48 5.18
CA LEU A 74 -0.22 19.00 6.25
C LEU A 74 -0.64 20.18 7.14
N GLN A 75 -1.89 20.20 7.55
CA GLN A 75 -2.41 21.23 8.45
C GLN A 75 -1.94 20.99 9.91
N PRO A 76 -1.85 22.05 10.74
CA PRO A 76 -1.66 21.90 12.18
C PRO A 76 -2.69 20.93 12.78
N GLY A 77 -2.22 20.00 13.63
CA GLY A 77 -3.09 19.01 14.27
C GLY A 77 -3.56 17.84 13.38
N GLN A 78 -3.30 17.88 12.07
CA GLN A 78 -3.70 16.82 11.14
C GLN A 78 -3.02 15.49 11.49
N ARG A 79 -3.78 14.40 11.41
CA ARG A 79 -3.30 13.03 11.59
C ARG A 79 -3.04 12.38 10.23
N PHE A 80 -2.01 11.56 10.14
CA PHE A 80 -1.63 10.87 8.91
C PHE A 80 -0.88 9.57 9.19
N PHE A 81 -0.88 8.66 8.20
CA PHE A 81 -0.16 7.40 8.30
C PHE A 81 1.31 7.56 7.92
N ILE A 82 2.17 6.95 8.73
CA ILE A 82 3.62 6.91 8.54
C ILE A 82 3.98 5.48 8.15
N LYS A 83 4.68 5.35 7.02
CA LYS A 83 5.19 4.05 6.57
C LYS A 83 6.45 3.67 7.33
N CYS A 84 7.47 4.53 7.28
CA CYS A 84 8.77 4.30 7.89
C CYS A 84 9.50 5.64 8.11
N TRP A 85 10.62 5.62 8.82
CA TRP A 85 11.48 6.78 9.04
C TRP A 85 12.84 6.60 8.36
N THR A 86 13.45 7.69 7.90
CA THR A 86 14.82 7.68 7.38
C THR A 86 15.61 8.87 7.89
N ARG A 87 16.94 8.84 7.72
CA ARG A 87 17.80 9.99 8.02
C ARG A 87 17.80 10.97 6.84
N GLY A 88 17.79 12.25 7.14
CA GLY A 88 17.88 13.32 6.15
C GLY A 88 18.55 14.57 6.72
N GLN A 89 18.23 15.71 6.13
CA GLN A 89 18.71 17.00 6.61
C GLN A 89 18.31 17.21 8.08
N LYS A 90 19.24 17.73 8.88
CA LYS A 90 18.98 18.07 10.29
C LYS A 90 18.03 19.27 10.35
N ILE A 91 16.91 19.10 11.04
CA ILE A 91 15.94 20.17 11.32
C ILE A 91 15.73 20.21 12.82
N ARG A 92 16.02 21.37 13.44
CA ARG A 92 16.11 21.51 14.91
C ARG A 92 17.05 20.43 15.48
N ASN A 93 16.55 19.60 16.38
CA ASN A 93 17.34 18.62 17.13
C ASN A 93 17.21 17.19 16.56
N THR A 94 16.71 17.01 15.34
CA THR A 94 16.55 15.68 14.73
C THR A 94 16.93 15.63 13.25
N ARG A 95 17.41 14.47 12.81
CA ARG A 95 17.62 14.11 11.40
C ARG A 95 16.55 13.16 10.88
N VAL A 96 15.52 12.89 11.69
CA VAL A 96 14.44 11.95 11.33
C VAL A 96 13.49 12.62 10.34
N TRP A 97 13.20 11.91 9.26
CA TRP A 97 12.16 12.24 8.30
C TRP A 97 11.21 11.05 8.15
N TYR A 98 9.91 11.32 8.17
CA TYR A 98 8.88 10.30 8.03
C TYR A 98 8.42 10.20 6.59
N ARG A 99 8.41 8.99 6.03
CA ARG A 99 7.80 8.70 4.73
C ARG A 99 6.30 8.49 4.89
N LEU A 100 5.52 9.20 4.08
CA LEU A 100 4.07 9.10 4.02
C LEU A 100 3.65 7.92 3.13
N GLY A 101 2.74 7.08 3.63
CA GLY A 101 2.02 6.06 2.86
C GLY A 101 2.88 5.06 2.07
N TYR A 102 2.22 4.12 1.37
CA TYR A 102 2.87 3.13 0.50
C TYR A 102 2.87 3.57 -0.96
N SER A 103 1.99 4.49 -1.33
CA SER A 103 1.84 4.98 -2.70
C SER A 103 3.08 5.73 -3.18
N SER A 104 3.35 5.61 -4.47
CA SER A 104 4.26 6.49 -5.20
C SER A 104 3.56 7.82 -5.49
N PRO A 105 4.29 8.96 -5.48
CA PRO A 105 5.72 9.12 -5.18
C PRO A 105 6.06 9.08 -3.69
N LYS A 106 7.33 8.78 -3.37
CA LYS A 106 7.84 8.82 -1.99
C LYS A 106 7.82 10.26 -1.47
N ASN A 107 6.96 10.52 -0.48
CA ASN A 107 6.80 11.83 0.12
C ASN A 107 7.26 11.82 1.58
N TYR A 108 7.90 12.90 2.01
CA TYR A 108 8.57 13.01 3.29
C TYR A 108 8.13 14.26 4.06
N VAL A 109 8.07 14.13 5.38
CA VAL A 109 7.90 15.26 6.31
C VAL A 109 8.96 15.19 7.40
N SER A 110 9.40 16.36 7.90
CA SER A 110 10.39 16.41 8.97
C SER A 110 9.80 15.91 10.29
N GLY A 111 10.51 15.00 10.95
CA GLY A 111 10.13 14.48 12.27
C GLY A 111 10.19 15.53 13.38
N ALA A 112 10.84 16.68 13.15
CA ALA A 112 10.89 17.78 14.11
C ALA A 112 9.52 18.39 14.45
N TYR A 113 8.50 18.11 13.64
CA TYR A 113 7.16 18.69 13.72
C TYR A 113 6.05 17.64 13.80
N VAL A 114 6.39 16.39 14.11
CA VAL A 114 5.45 15.27 14.13
C VAL A 114 5.58 14.52 15.45
N ARG A 115 4.44 14.31 16.12
CA ARG A 115 4.33 13.41 17.26
C ARG A 115 3.72 12.09 16.83
N ILE A 116 4.33 10.98 17.19
CA ILE A 116 3.74 9.65 16.99
C ILE A 116 2.63 9.48 18.04
N VAL A 117 1.42 9.16 17.58
CA VAL A 117 0.23 9.00 18.45
C VAL A 117 -0.28 7.56 18.49
N LYS A 118 0.16 6.69 17.57
CA LYS A 118 -0.15 5.26 17.57
C LYS A 118 0.95 4.49 16.82
N GLY A 119 1.29 3.30 17.33
CA GLY A 119 2.21 2.37 16.67
C GLY A 119 3.69 2.74 16.78
N LYS A 120 4.56 1.87 16.24
CA LYS A 120 6.02 2.06 16.19
C LYS A 120 6.46 2.27 14.75
N VAL A 121 7.27 3.31 14.52
CA VAL A 121 7.82 3.59 13.19
C VAL A 121 9.13 2.80 13.02
N HIS A 122 9.22 1.93 12.02
CA HIS A 122 10.45 1.25 11.64
C HIS A 122 11.27 2.09 10.65
N ARG A 123 12.53 1.72 10.45
CA ARG A 123 13.45 2.41 9.55
C ARG A 123 13.18 2.03 8.08
N CYS A 124 13.16 3.00 7.17
CA CYS A 124 13.45 2.81 5.76
C CYS A 124 14.99 2.72 5.60
#